data_AF-A0A524JSR3-F1
#
_entry.id   AF-A0A524JSR3-F1
#
_cell.length_a   1.000
_cell.length_b   1.000
_cell.length_c   1.000
_cell.angle_alpha   90.00
_cell.angle_beta   90.00
_cell.angle_gamma   90.00
#
_symmetry.space_group_name_H-M   'P 1'
#
loop_
_entity.id
_entity.type
_entity.pdbx_description
1 polymer ?
#
loop_
_entity_poly.entity_id
_entity_poly.type
_entity_poly.pdbx_seq_one_letter_code
_entity_poly.pdbx_strand_id
1 'polypeptide(L)'
;MNRFKEGSFKLATRSGAAIVPLTIDGSYRLLEGNKGRIGPASVRLHIHAPVIPADLPADNKSDAAELVRTIIASRLPDQQL
;
A
#
# COMPACT_ATOMS: atom_id res chain seq x y z
N MET A 1 -3.43 5.28 7.77
CA MET A 1 -3.58 4.64 6.45
C MET A 1 -5.04 4.23 6.29
N ASN A 2 -5.68 4.51 5.16
CA ASN A 2 -7.09 4.15 4.95
C ASN A 2 -7.25 2.74 4.35
N ARG A 3 -8.46 2.19 4.45
CA ARG A 3 -8.84 0.91 3.82
C ARG A 3 -8.76 1.03 2.29
N PHE A 4 -8.37 -0.05 1.62
CA PHE A 4 -8.54 -0.18 0.18
C PHE A 4 -10.01 -0.34 -0.21
N LYS A 5 -10.39 0.32 -1.32
CA LYS A 5 -11.75 0.19 -1.85
C LYS A 5 -11.98 -1.20 -2.41
N GLU A 6 -13.22 -1.69 -2.31
CA GLU A 6 -13.61 -2.94 -2.95
C GLU A 6 -13.33 -2.91 -4.45
N GLY A 7 -12.89 -4.04 -5.00
CA GLY A 7 -12.58 -4.18 -6.42
C GLY A 7 -11.25 -3.57 -6.88
N SER A 8 -10.52 -2.83 -6.04
CA SER A 8 -9.22 -2.23 -6.39
C SER A 8 -8.15 -3.25 -6.84
N PHE A 9 -8.26 -4.50 -6.40
CA PHE A 9 -7.34 -5.59 -6.72
C PHE A 9 -7.85 -6.51 -7.85
N LYS A 10 -9.04 -6.26 -8.40
CA LYS A 10 -9.72 -7.15 -9.37
C LYS A 10 -8.92 -7.38 -10.66
N LEU A 11 -8.16 -6.37 -11.12
CA LEU A 11 -7.32 -6.51 -12.31
C LEU A 11 -6.16 -7.47 -12.06
N ALA A 12 -5.40 -7.27 -10.97
CA ALA A 12 -4.26 -8.11 -10.63
C ALA A 12 -4.68 -9.55 -10.31
N THR A 13 -5.81 -9.74 -9.62
CA THR A 13 -6.32 -11.09 -9.32
C THR A 13 -6.83 -11.81 -10.57
N ARG A 14 -7.36 -11.09 -11.56
CA ARG A 14 -7.78 -11.68 -12.85
C ARG A 14 -6.63 -11.95 -13.80
N SER A 15 -5.64 -11.06 -13.85
CA SER A 15 -4.48 -11.22 -14.74
C SER A 15 -3.43 -12.18 -14.19
N GLY A 16 -3.43 -12.44 -12.88
CA GLY A 16 -2.37 -13.18 -12.20
C GLY A 16 -1.05 -12.41 -12.11
N ALA A 17 -1.06 -11.12 -12.44
CA ALA A 17 0.14 -10.29 -12.43
C ALA A 17 0.68 -10.10 -11.01
N ALA A 18 2.01 -10.01 -10.90
CA ALA A 18 2.68 -9.69 -9.64
C ALA A 18 2.26 -8.30 -9.13
N ILE A 19 2.00 -8.20 -7.83
CA ILE A 19 1.69 -6.95 -7.14
C ILE A 19 2.94 -6.56 -6.36
N VAL A 20 3.51 -5.37 -6.59
CA VAL A 20 4.67 -4.87 -5.83
C VAL A 20 4.20 -3.82 -4.82
N PRO A 21 4.14 -4.13 -3.51
CA PRO A 21 3.69 -3.18 -2.51
C PRO A 21 4.74 -2.08 -2.26
N LEU A 22 4.27 -0.85 -2.08
CA LEU A 22 5.10 0.31 -1.75
C LEU A 22 4.59 1.00 -0.49
N THR A 23 5.47 1.23 0.48
CA THR A 23 5.18 2.13 1.60
C THR A 23 5.76 3.50 1.28
N ILE A 24 4.91 4.53 1.30
CA ILE A 24 5.31 5.93 1.15
C ILE A 24 5.04 6.64 2.46
N ASP A 25 6.09 7.12 3.11
CA ASP A 25 6.01 7.88 4.36
C ASP A 25 6.56 9.30 4.17
N GLY A 26 5.90 10.27 4.78
CA GLY A 26 6.30 11.68 4.77
C GLY A 26 5.83 12.53 3.58
N SER A 27 5.33 11.94 2.49
CA SER A 27 4.92 12.69 1.29
C SER A 27 3.81 13.72 1.56
N TYR A 28 2.85 13.39 2.42
CA TYR A 28 1.76 14.30 2.79
C TYR A 28 2.25 15.61 3.42
N ARG A 29 3.47 15.65 3.98
CA ARG A 29 4.06 16.86 4.57
C ARG A 29 4.48 17.88 3.52
N LEU A 30 4.59 17.46 2.26
CA LEU A 30 4.89 18.36 1.14
C LEU A 30 3.75 19.35 0.88
N LEU A 31 2.48 18.96 1.11
CA LEU A 31 1.33 19.77 0.74
C LEU A 31 0.21 19.75 1.79
N GLU A 32 -0.42 18.60 2.05
CA GLU A 32 -1.57 18.48 2.93
C GLU A 32 -1.23 18.86 4.38
N GLY A 33 -0.08 18.39 4.87
CA GLY A 33 0.49 18.76 6.16
C GLY A 33 0.93 20.23 6.25
N ASN A 34 1.00 20.94 5.12
CA ASN A 34 1.39 22.34 5.02
C ASN A 34 0.24 23.24 4.51
N LYS A 35 -1.01 22.89 4.86
CA LYS A 35 -2.22 23.68 4.56
C LYS A 35 -2.39 24.01 3.07
N GLY A 36 -2.00 23.08 2.19
CA GLY A 36 -2.11 23.26 0.74
C GLY A 36 -1.02 24.14 0.11
N ARG A 37 0.03 24.48 0.86
CA ARG A 37 1.22 25.16 0.31
C ARG A 37 2.35 24.16 0.15
N ILE A 38 3.08 24.20 -0.96
CA ILE A 38 4.21 23.30 -1.16
C ILE A 38 5.37 23.71 -0.24
N GLY A 39 5.91 22.74 0.50
CA GLY A 39 7.08 22.90 1.36
C GLY A 39 8.04 21.72 1.27
N PRO A 40 9.32 21.89 1.64
CA PRO A 40 10.28 20.80 1.65
C PRO A 40 9.95 19.78 2.73
N ALA A 41 10.06 18.49 2.41
CA ALA A 41 9.94 17.40 3.38
C ALA A 41 10.80 16.21 2.95
N SER A 42 11.21 15.39 3.92
CA SER A 42 11.84 14.09 3.66
C SER A 42 10.76 13.04 3.40
N VAL A 43 10.91 12.29 2.30
CA VAL A 43 10.01 11.18 1.94
C VAL A 43 10.80 9.88 1.97
N ARG A 44 10.25 8.87 2.64
CA ARG A 44 10.81 7.51 2.65
C ARG A 44 9.94 6.60 1.79
N LEU A 45 10.56 5.94 0.82
CA LEU A 45 9.93 4.93 -0.01
C LEU A 45 10.51 3.56 0.35
N HIS A 46 9.65 2.62 0.71
CA HIS A 46 10.03 1.22 0.91
C HIS A 46 9.38 0.36 -0.16
N ILE A 47 10.20 -0.40 -0.88
CA ILE A 47 9.76 -1.36 -1.89
C ILE A 47 9.77 -2.74 -1.23
N HIS A 48 8.61 -3.39 -1.21
CA HIS A 48 8.46 -4.72 -0.62
C HIS A 48 8.64 -5.83 -1.65
N ALA A 49 8.74 -7.06 -1.15
CA ALA A 49 8.71 -8.25 -2.00
C ALA A 49 7.37 -8.33 -2.77
N PRO A 50 7.38 -8.83 -4.02
CA PRO A 50 6.18 -8.98 -4.81
C PRO A 50 5.23 -10.02 -4.19
N VAL A 51 3.94 -9.76 -4.29
CA VAL A 51 2.86 -10.71 -3.99
C VAL A 51 2.35 -11.28 -5.31
N ILE A 52 2.45 -12.59 -5.48
CA ILE A 52 1.97 -13.28 -6.68
C ILE A 52 0.58 -13.86 -6.39
N PRO A 53 -0.50 -13.38 -7.04
CA PRO A 53 -1.86 -13.83 -6.74
C PRO A 53 -2.09 -15.33 -6.97
N ALA A 54 -1.32 -15.95 -7.87
CA ALA A 54 -1.38 -17.39 -8.13
C ALA A 54 -0.86 -18.23 -6.95
N ASP A 55 0.05 -17.69 -6.14
CA ASP A 55 0.67 -18.39 -5.01
C ASP A 55 -0.17 -18.25 -3.72
N LEU A 56 -1.22 -17.41 -3.75
CA LEU A 56 -2.13 -17.25 -2.62
C LEU A 56 -3.08 -18.46 -2.52
N PRO A 57 -3.28 -19.02 -1.31
CA PRO A 57 -4.27 -20.06 -1.06
C PRO A 57 -5.66 -19.64 -1.57
N ALA A 58 -6.45 -20.59 -2.08
CA ALA A 58 -7.77 -20.30 -2.66
C ALA A 58 -8.69 -19.55 -1.68
N ASP A 59 -8.61 -19.87 -0.39
CA ASP A 59 -9.38 -19.22 0.69
C ASP A 59 -8.93 -17.78 0.99
N ASN A 60 -7.71 -17.39 0.59
CA ASN A 60 -7.13 -16.05 0.80
C ASN A 60 -7.26 -15.14 -0.44
N LYS A 61 -7.81 -15.65 -1.57
CA LYS A 61 -7.97 -14.85 -2.80
C LYS A 61 -8.95 -13.68 -2.64
N SER A 62 -9.91 -13.81 -1.73
CA SER A 62 -10.84 -12.73 -1.35
C SER A 62 -10.17 -11.62 -0.55
N ASP A 63 -8.95 -11.83 -0.03
CA ASP A 63 -8.31 -10.88 0.90
C ASP A 63 -6.87 -10.46 0.49
N ALA A 64 -6.53 -10.60 -0.80
CA ALA A 64 -5.26 -10.10 -1.34
C ALA A 64 -5.06 -8.58 -1.10
N ALA A 65 -6.17 -7.82 -1.06
CA ALA A 65 -6.13 -6.40 -0.77
C ALA A 65 -5.67 -6.13 0.67
N GLU A 66 -6.18 -6.86 1.66
CA GLU A 66 -5.83 -6.68 3.06
C GLU A 66 -4.42 -7.20 3.38
N LEU A 67 -4.01 -8.30 2.75
CA LEU A 67 -2.62 -8.78 2.81
C LEU A 67 -1.66 -7.68 2.35
N VAL A 68 -1.88 -7.11 1.16
CA VAL A 68 -1.01 -6.05 0.63
C VAL A 68 -1.10 -4.79 1.48
N ARG A 69 -2.29 -4.45 2.00
CA ARG A 69 -2.46 -3.34 2.94
C ARG A 69 -1.60 -3.53 4.19
N THR A 70 -1.57 -4.75 4.74
CA THR A 70 -0.77 -5.12 5.92
C THR A 70 0.73 -5.04 5.64
N ILE A 71 1.17 -5.52 4.48
CA ILE A 71 2.57 -5.39 4.04
C ILE A 71 2.96 -3.91 3.96
N ILE A 72 2.14 -3.06 3.35
CA ILE A 72 2.41 -1.61 3.26
C ILE A 72 2.44 -0.97 4.65
N ALA A 73 1.53 -1.35 5.54
CA ALA A 73 1.46 -0.83 6.90
C ALA A 73 2.69 -1.22 7.75
N SER A 74 3.31 -2.37 7.51
CA SER A 74 4.44 -2.89 8.30
C SER A 74 5.70 -1.99 8.32
N ARG A 75 5.77 -1.00 7.43
CA ARG A 75 6.88 -0.04 7.35
C ARG A 75 6.46 1.40 7.60
N LEU A 76 5.21 1.63 8.00
CA LEU A 76 4.78 2.94 8.48
C LEU A 76 5.26 3.14 9.93
N PRO A 77 5.51 4.38 10.38
CA PRO A 77 5.86 4.66 11.77
C PRO A 77 4.70 4.34 12.73
N ASP A 78 5.02 3.91 13.96
CA ASP A 78 4.03 3.57 15.00
C ASP A 78 3.11 4.73 15.41
N GLN A 79 3.48 5.98 15.08
CA GLN A 79 2.77 7.20 15.49
C GLN A 79 1.52 7.56 14.67
N GLN A 80 0.93 6.63 13.91
CA GLN A 80 -0.18 6.94 12.99
C GLN A 80 -1.34 5.94 12.99
N LEU A 81 -1.54 5.18 14.07
CA LEU A 81 -2.76 4.40 14.33
C LEU A 81 -3.69 5.12 15.29
#